data_AF-A0A1M4EJL0-F1
#
_entry.id   AF-A0A1M4EJL0-F1
#
_cell.length_a   1.000
_cell.length_b   1.000
_cell.length_c   1.000
_cell.angle_alpha   90.00
_cell.angle_beta   90.00
_cell.angle_gamma   90.00
#
_symmetry.space_group_name_H-M   'P 1'
#
loop_
_entity.id
_entity.type
_entity.pdbx_description
1 polymer ?
#
loop_
_entity_poly.entity_id
_entity_poly.type
_entity_poly.pdbx_seq_one_letter_code
_entity_poly.pdbx_strand_id
1 'polypeptide(L)'
;MLRRTGVLLLTATLVAAGGAPAAQAQSSQTRNKAIAKAMVAARGWDNAQFRCLVKLWHRESGWNHRAGNGSGAYGIPQALPGHKMATSGRDWRTNPRTQIRWGLGYIKQRYGTPCRAWGHFQSHGWY
;
A
#
# COMPACT_ATOMS: atom_id res chain seq x y z
N MET A 1 -4.03 -2.61 72.09
CA MET A 1 -4.10 -1.31 71.39
C MET A 1 -3.47 -1.47 70.02
N LEU A 2 -4.22 -1.10 68.97
CA LEU A 2 -3.91 -1.17 67.54
C LEU A 2 -2.56 -0.52 67.16
N ARG A 3 -1.85 -1.10 66.17
CA ARG A 3 -1.30 -0.38 65.00
C ARG A 3 -0.40 -1.28 64.15
N ARG A 4 -0.75 -1.43 62.87
CA ARG A 4 0.06 -1.16 61.66
C ARG A 4 -0.52 -1.94 60.47
N THR A 5 -1.46 -1.32 59.75
CA THR A 5 -1.22 -0.73 58.41
C THR A 5 -0.71 -1.74 57.38
N GLY A 6 -1.66 -2.43 56.73
CA GLY A 6 -1.41 -3.05 55.43
C GLY A 6 -1.63 -2.00 54.34
N VAL A 7 -0.55 -1.58 53.68
CA VAL A 7 -0.64 -0.84 52.42
C VAL A 7 -0.45 -1.88 51.32
N LEU A 8 -1.55 -2.31 50.70
CA LEU A 8 -1.51 -3.07 49.47
C LEU A 8 -1.08 -2.10 48.35
N LEU A 9 0.16 -2.20 47.89
CA LEU A 9 0.61 -1.55 46.66
C LEU A 9 -0.05 -2.28 45.48
N LEU A 10 -1.17 -1.75 44.99
CA LEU A 10 -1.72 -2.11 43.69
C LEU A 10 -0.83 -1.50 42.61
N THR A 11 0.02 -2.32 42.00
CA THR A 11 0.68 -1.97 40.75
C THR A 11 -0.36 -1.91 39.64
N ALA A 12 -0.69 -0.71 39.17
CA ALA A 12 -1.49 -0.51 37.97
C ALA A 12 -0.63 -0.80 36.73
N THR A 13 -0.79 -1.98 36.13
CA THR A 13 -0.25 -2.26 34.79
C THR A 13 -1.12 -1.58 33.75
N LEU A 14 -0.61 -0.50 33.14
CA LEU A 14 -1.19 0.08 31.92
C LEU A 14 -0.86 -0.83 30.73
N VAL A 15 -1.81 -1.65 30.29
CA VAL A 15 -1.74 -2.31 28.98
C VAL A 15 -2.29 -1.35 27.93
N ALA A 16 -1.39 -0.61 27.26
CA ALA A 16 -1.74 0.19 26.10
C ALA A 16 -1.84 -0.70 24.83
N ALA A 17 -2.95 -1.41 24.67
CA ALA A 17 -3.26 -2.15 23.45
C ALA A 17 -4.17 -1.30 22.54
N GLY A 18 -3.58 -0.36 21.79
CA GLY A 18 -4.36 0.50 20.88
C GLY A 18 -3.66 1.03 19.63
N GLY A 19 -2.35 0.77 19.42
CA GLY A 19 -1.57 1.39 18.34
C GLY A 19 -1.10 0.49 17.19
N ALA A 20 -1.26 -0.84 17.30
CA ALA A 20 -0.59 -1.79 16.40
C ALA A 20 -1.06 -1.78 14.93
N PRO A 21 -2.37 -1.75 14.60
CA PRO A 21 -2.83 -1.96 13.22
C PRO A 21 -2.46 -0.80 12.27
N ALA A 22 -2.60 0.44 12.75
CA ALA A 22 -2.26 1.63 11.96
C ALA A 22 -0.74 1.73 11.71
N ALA A 23 0.07 1.41 12.72
CA ALA A 23 1.53 1.35 12.57
C ALA A 23 1.98 0.25 11.59
N GLN A 24 1.34 -0.92 11.62
CA GLN A 24 1.59 -2.03 10.70
C GLN A 24 1.15 -1.73 9.25
N ALA A 25 0.03 -1.01 9.09
CA ALA A 25 -0.42 -0.53 7.79
C ALA A 25 0.59 0.47 7.22
N GLN A 26 1.00 1.47 8.02
CA GLN A 26 1.97 2.47 7.60
C GLN A 26 3.34 1.86 7.26
N SER A 27 3.81 0.90 8.06
CA SER A 27 5.07 0.19 7.76
C SER A 27 4.98 -0.62 6.47
N SER A 28 3.81 -1.20 6.17
CA SER A 28 3.57 -1.90 4.91
C SER A 28 3.50 -0.94 3.72
N GLN A 29 2.89 0.23 3.87
CA GLN A 29 2.88 1.27 2.82
C GLN A 29 4.29 1.73 2.49
N THR A 30 5.12 2.00 3.50
CA THR A 30 6.52 2.40 3.31
C THR A 30 7.32 1.34 2.56
N ARG A 31 7.19 0.06 2.96
CA ARG A 31 7.84 -1.05 2.25
C ARG A 31 7.38 -1.18 0.80
N ASN A 32 6.07 -1.05 0.53
CA ASN A 32 5.53 -1.14 -0.83
C ASN A 32 6.02 0.02 -1.72
N LYS A 33 6.07 1.24 -1.19
CA LYS A 33 6.65 2.41 -1.87
C LYS A 33 8.13 2.20 -2.20
N ALA A 34 8.91 1.62 -1.28
CA ALA A 34 10.33 1.31 -1.51
C ALA A 34 10.51 0.28 -2.64
N ILE A 35 9.71 -0.79 -2.66
CA ILE A 35 9.71 -1.78 -3.75
C ILE A 35 9.39 -1.10 -5.09
N ALA A 36 8.35 -0.27 -5.13
CA ALA A 36 7.97 0.46 -6.33
C ALA A 36 9.06 1.43 -6.80
N LYS A 37 9.71 2.16 -5.89
CA LYS A 37 10.81 3.08 -6.25
C LYS A 37 11.93 2.35 -6.99
N ALA A 38 12.36 1.20 -6.48
CA ALA A 38 13.38 0.38 -7.13
C ALA A 38 12.93 -0.10 -8.52
N MET A 39 11.67 -0.52 -8.67
CA MET A 39 11.13 -1.00 -9.94
C MET A 39 10.85 0.10 -10.97
N VAL A 40 10.57 1.31 -10.51
CA VAL A 40 10.43 2.52 -11.35
C VAL A 40 11.80 2.90 -11.88
N ALA A 41 12.82 2.97 -11.02
CA ALA A 41 14.20 3.22 -11.44
C ALA A 41 14.70 2.17 -12.44
N ALA A 42 14.44 0.89 -12.19
CA ALA A 42 14.81 -0.21 -13.10
C ALA A 42 14.13 -0.13 -14.49
N ARG A 43 13.11 0.71 -14.66
CA ARG A 43 12.45 0.98 -15.95
C ARG A 43 12.98 2.23 -16.66
N GLY A 44 14.00 2.89 -16.10
CA GLY A 44 14.51 4.18 -16.60
C GLY A 44 13.59 5.36 -16.28
N TRP A 45 12.62 5.18 -15.38
CA TRP A 45 11.76 6.26 -14.92
C TRP A 45 12.37 6.95 -13.70
N ASP A 46 12.35 8.27 -13.70
CA ASP A 46 12.99 9.10 -12.70
C ASP A 46 12.15 9.27 -11.42
N ASN A 47 12.68 10.07 -10.50
CA ASN A 47 11.99 10.40 -9.26
C ASN A 47 10.69 11.20 -9.48
N ALA A 48 10.55 11.93 -10.59
CA ALA A 48 9.30 12.63 -10.90
C ALA A 48 8.19 11.63 -11.24
N GLN A 49 8.49 10.61 -12.04
CA GLN A 49 7.57 9.51 -12.31
C GLN A 49 7.19 8.77 -11.02
N PHE A 50 8.15 8.51 -10.14
CA PHE A 50 7.85 7.89 -8.85
C PHE A 50 6.88 8.73 -8.00
N ARG A 51 7.05 10.06 -7.95
CA ARG A 51 6.12 10.95 -7.21
C ARG A 51 4.70 10.90 -7.77
N CYS A 52 4.54 10.86 -9.09
CA CYS A 52 3.23 10.69 -9.72
C CYS A 52 2.59 9.33 -9.37
N LEU A 53 3.38 8.25 -9.42
CA LEU A 53 2.94 6.91 -9.01
C LEU A 53 2.47 6.89 -7.54
N VAL A 54 3.21 7.55 -6.64
CA VAL A 54 2.84 7.68 -5.23
C VAL A 54 1.47 8.31 -5.06
N LYS A 55 1.18 9.40 -5.76
CA LYS A 55 -0.15 10.04 -5.72
C LYS A 55 -1.24 9.12 -6.28
N LEU A 56 -0.99 8.53 -7.45
CA LEU A 56 -1.93 7.65 -8.13
C LEU A 56 -2.33 6.47 -7.26
N TRP A 57 -1.38 5.61 -6.87
CA TRP A 57 -1.70 4.42 -6.09
C TRP A 57 -2.07 4.70 -4.63
N HIS A 58 -1.82 5.91 -4.13
CA HIS A 58 -2.41 6.33 -2.86
C HIS A 58 -3.93 6.54 -2.99
N ARG A 59 -4.41 7.11 -4.11
CA ARG A 59 -5.84 7.22 -4.39
C ARG A 59 -6.50 5.86 -4.63
N GLU A 60 -5.81 4.95 -5.29
CA GLU A 60 -6.33 3.62 -5.58
C GLU A 60 -6.53 2.76 -4.32
N SER A 61 -5.50 2.65 -3.48
CA SER A 61 -5.48 1.66 -2.40
C SER A 61 -4.84 2.15 -1.11
N GLY A 62 -4.37 3.40 -1.08
CA GLY A 62 -3.49 3.85 0.00
C GLY A 62 -2.22 3.00 0.09
N TRP A 63 -1.73 2.44 -1.02
CA TRP A 63 -0.59 1.50 -1.04
C TRP A 63 -0.82 0.17 -0.30
N ASN A 64 -2.07 -0.22 -0.05
CA ASN A 64 -2.42 -1.48 0.59
C ASN A 64 -2.54 -2.63 -0.45
N HIS A 65 -1.60 -3.57 -0.43
CA HIS A 65 -1.60 -4.75 -1.29
C HIS A 65 -2.73 -5.76 -1.02
N ARG A 66 -3.49 -5.58 0.06
CA ARG A 66 -4.67 -6.39 0.38
C ARG A 66 -5.99 -5.65 0.15
N ALA A 67 -5.95 -4.41 -0.36
CA ALA A 67 -7.15 -3.64 -0.64
C ALA A 67 -7.98 -4.32 -1.72
N GLY A 68 -9.27 -4.50 -1.46
CA GLY A 68 -10.24 -4.94 -2.46
C GLY A 68 -11.59 -4.31 -2.22
N ASN A 69 -12.43 -4.28 -3.24
CA ASN A 69 -13.77 -3.72 -3.16
C ASN A 69 -14.80 -4.62 -3.86
N GLY A 70 -16.10 -4.31 -3.70
CA GLY A 70 -17.20 -5.13 -4.23
C GLY A 70 -17.22 -5.27 -5.75
N SER A 71 -16.56 -4.38 -6.50
CA SER A 71 -16.45 -4.49 -7.96
C SER A 71 -15.46 -5.57 -8.41
N GLY A 72 -14.63 -6.09 -7.49
CA GLY A 72 -13.58 -7.07 -7.81
C GLY A 72 -12.21 -6.46 -8.10
N ALA A 73 -12.05 -5.14 -7.92
CA ALA A 73 -10.74 -4.49 -7.98
C ALA A 73 -9.87 -4.95 -6.79
N TYR A 74 -8.57 -5.15 -7.02
CA TYR A 74 -7.67 -5.69 -5.99
C TYR A 74 -6.25 -5.14 -6.03
N GLY A 75 -5.65 -5.05 -4.85
CA GLY A 75 -4.23 -4.79 -4.63
C GLY A 75 -3.84 -3.32 -4.77
N ILE A 76 -2.52 -3.09 -4.75
CA ILE A 76 -1.94 -1.74 -4.86
C ILE A 76 -2.48 -0.98 -6.09
N PRO A 77 -2.48 -1.55 -7.31
CA PRO A 77 -2.93 -0.84 -8.50
C PRO A 77 -4.44 -0.91 -8.74
N GLN A 78 -5.22 -1.51 -7.82
CA GLN A 78 -6.65 -1.78 -7.98
C GLN A 78 -7.00 -2.42 -9.34
N ALA A 79 -6.27 -3.49 -9.70
CA ALA A 79 -6.52 -4.20 -10.95
C ALA A 79 -7.95 -4.75 -10.99
N LEU A 80 -8.69 -4.46 -12.07
CA LEU A 80 -10.06 -4.91 -12.28
C LEU A 80 -10.17 -5.80 -13.53
N PRO A 81 -10.55 -7.08 -13.39
CA PRO A 81 -10.56 -7.86 -12.15
C PRO A 81 -9.14 -8.16 -11.63
N GLY A 82 -9.02 -8.35 -10.31
CA GLY A 82 -7.72 -8.55 -9.64
C GLY A 82 -6.87 -9.70 -10.18
N HIS A 83 -7.49 -10.76 -10.69
CA HIS A 83 -6.80 -11.95 -11.19
C HIS A 83 -5.93 -11.68 -12.43
N LYS A 84 -6.09 -10.55 -13.13
CA LYS A 84 -5.20 -10.15 -14.24
C LYS A 84 -3.73 -10.09 -13.82
N MET A 85 -3.48 -9.80 -12.52
CA MET A 85 -2.13 -9.79 -11.95
C MET A 85 -1.46 -11.17 -11.93
N ALA A 86 -2.20 -12.27 -12.11
CA ALA A 86 -1.64 -13.63 -12.20
C ALA A 86 -0.61 -13.79 -13.33
N THR A 87 -0.74 -12.99 -14.39
CA THR A 87 0.24 -12.92 -15.50
C THR A 87 1.63 -12.46 -15.05
N SER A 88 1.74 -11.80 -13.90
CA SER A 88 3.00 -11.35 -13.31
C SER A 88 3.50 -12.24 -12.16
N GLY A 89 2.73 -13.26 -11.78
CA GLY A 89 3.04 -14.22 -10.71
C GLY A 89 1.80 -14.84 -10.07
N ARG A 90 1.86 -16.14 -9.75
CA ARG A 90 0.75 -16.88 -9.11
C ARG A 90 0.42 -16.37 -7.70
N ASP A 91 1.36 -15.69 -7.06
CA ASP A 91 1.28 -15.13 -5.71
C ASP A 91 0.70 -13.70 -5.67
N TRP A 92 0.11 -13.22 -6.77
CA TRP A 92 -0.39 -11.85 -6.93
C TRP A 92 -1.30 -11.38 -5.80
N ARG A 93 -2.05 -12.29 -5.17
CA ARG A 93 -3.03 -11.94 -4.14
C ARG A 93 -2.37 -11.45 -2.84
N THR A 94 -1.14 -11.85 -2.56
CA THR A 94 -0.47 -11.52 -1.29
C THR A 94 0.91 -10.90 -1.47
N ASN A 95 1.48 -10.95 -2.67
CA ASN A 95 2.81 -10.40 -2.93
C ASN A 95 2.75 -8.98 -3.54
N PRO A 96 3.11 -7.92 -2.78
CA PRO A 96 3.15 -6.55 -3.31
C PRO A 96 4.12 -6.41 -4.48
N ARG A 97 5.21 -7.19 -4.52
CA ARG A 97 6.19 -7.17 -5.63
C ARG A 97 5.52 -7.57 -6.95
N THR A 98 4.68 -8.59 -6.92
CA THR A 98 3.93 -9.09 -8.08
C THR A 98 2.89 -8.05 -8.53
N GLN A 99 2.15 -7.46 -7.59
CA GLN A 99 1.16 -6.43 -7.89
C GLN A 99 1.79 -5.18 -8.49
N ILE A 100 2.90 -4.70 -7.92
CA ILE A 100 3.65 -3.53 -8.42
C ILE A 100 4.20 -3.83 -9.81
N ARG A 101 4.77 -5.02 -10.04
CA ARG A 101 5.28 -5.42 -11.37
C ARG A 101 4.19 -5.32 -12.43
N TRP A 102 3.02 -5.89 -12.13
CA TRP A 102 1.87 -5.85 -13.03
C TRP A 102 1.39 -4.43 -13.27
N GLY A 103 1.16 -3.65 -12.21
CA GLY A 103 0.65 -2.28 -12.30
C GLY A 103 1.57 -1.35 -13.09
N LEU A 104 2.89 -1.45 -12.90
CA LEU A 104 3.85 -0.68 -13.70
C LEU A 104 3.85 -1.11 -15.18
N GLY A 105 3.60 -2.39 -15.46
CA GLY A 105 3.42 -2.89 -16.83
C GLY A 105 2.18 -2.30 -17.50
N TYR A 106 1.04 -2.31 -16.78
CA TYR A 106 -0.19 -1.70 -17.24
C TYR A 106 -0.04 -0.19 -17.48
N ILE A 107 0.59 0.55 -16.56
CA ILE A 107 0.88 1.98 -16.74
C ILE A 107 1.69 2.22 -18.02
N LYS A 108 2.75 1.43 -18.24
CA LYS A 108 3.57 1.56 -19.44
C LYS A 108 2.75 1.33 -20.70
N GLN A 109 1.93 0.28 -20.73
CA GLN A 109 1.14 -0.08 -21.91
C GLN A 109 0.03 0.93 -22.21
N ARG A 110 -0.69 1.41 -21.19
CA ARG A 110 -1.87 2.25 -21.36
C ARG A 110 -1.55 3.74 -21.44
N TYR A 111 -0.59 4.19 -20.64
CA TYR A 111 -0.31 5.62 -20.43
C TYR A 111 1.11 6.03 -20.83
N GLY A 112 2.02 5.06 -21.00
CA GLY A 112 3.43 5.29 -21.28
C GLY A 112 4.25 5.53 -20.00
N THR A 113 3.81 6.45 -19.13
CA THR A 113 4.54 6.79 -17.89
C THR A 113 3.60 7.05 -16.70
N PRO A 114 4.08 6.91 -15.44
CA PRO A 114 3.29 7.21 -14.25
C PRO A 114 2.71 8.63 -14.19
N CYS A 115 3.43 9.65 -14.65
CA CYS A 115 2.91 11.02 -14.67
C CYS A 115 1.84 11.21 -15.75
N ARG A 116 1.92 10.52 -16.88
CA ARG A 116 0.82 10.52 -17.86
C ARG A 116 -0.43 9.83 -17.31
N ALA A 117 -0.26 8.72 -16.59
CA ALA A 117 -1.37 8.05 -15.89
C ALA A 117 -1.99 8.94 -14.81
N TRP A 118 -1.17 9.61 -14.01
CA TRP A 118 -1.66 10.56 -13.00
C TRP A 118 -2.39 11.74 -13.63
N GLY A 119 -1.86 12.33 -14.71
CA GLY A 119 -2.54 13.40 -15.43
C GLY A 119 -3.90 12.97 -15.97
N HIS A 120 -3.98 11.76 -16.54
CA HIS A 120 -5.24 11.18 -16.98
C HIS A 120 -6.25 11.04 -15.83
N PHE A 121 -5.81 10.52 -14.67
CA PHE A 121 -6.65 10.44 -13.47
C PHE A 121 -7.15 11.82 -13.03
N GLN A 122 -6.30 12.85 -13.04
CA GLN A 122 -6.71 14.21 -12.67
C GLN A 122 -7.77 14.78 -13.61
N SER A 123 -7.74 14.42 -14.90
CA SER A 123 -8.70 14.90 -15.88
C SER A 123 -10.00 14.09 -15.91
N HIS A 124 -9.93 12.76 -15.71
CA HIS A 124 -11.05 11.85 -15.97
C HIS A 124 -11.62 11.18 -14.72
N GLY A 125 -10.91 11.23 -13.59
CA GLY A 125 -11.29 10.56 -12.34
C GLY A 125 -11.02 9.05 -12.31
N TRP A 126 -10.38 8.47 -13.34
CA TRP A 126 -10.04 7.05 -13.42
C TRP A 126 -8.66 6.80 -14.03
N TYR A 127 -8.14 5.58 -13.85
CA TYR A 127 -6.85 5.06 -14.31
C TYR A 127 -6.98 3.58 -14.71
#